data_AF-W1I9Q4-F1
#
_entry.id   AF-W1I9Q4-F1
#
_cell.length_a   1.000
_cell.length_b   1.000
_cell.length_c   1.000
_cell.angle_alpha   90.00
_cell.angle_beta   90.00
_cell.angle_gamma   90.00
#
_symmetry.space_group_name_H-M   'P 1'
#
loop_
_entity.id
_entity.type
_entity.pdbx_description
1 polymer ?
#
loop_
_entity_poly.entity_id
_entity_poly.type
_entity_poly.pdbx_seq_one_letter_code
_entity_poly.pdbx_strand_id
1 'polypeptide(L)'
;MLGFSAKTIRRDIASMPDDVRKMSLACPSDVPVMSLTEYGLKWLAEKHGVPFLGSSSDGSSGQQEEKQESENELVLSLLEQLRQKDIQIAEKDKQIAQLMEQAKNYQVLLQAQQVLSLPAPKRSFFKRLFGIHEEKE
;
A
#
# COMPACT_ATOMS: atom_id res chain seq x y z
N MET A 1 -13.01 -34.83 0.39
CA MET A 1 -14.00 -34.06 1.19
C MET A 1 -14.63 -34.99 2.21
N LEU A 2 -14.80 -34.55 3.46
CA LEU A 2 -15.09 -35.32 4.69
C LEU A 2 -16.33 -36.26 4.70
N GLY A 3 -17.02 -36.47 3.58
CA GLY A 3 -18.16 -37.39 3.49
C GLY A 3 -19.44 -36.94 4.21
N PHE A 4 -19.44 -35.75 4.83
CA PHE A 4 -20.59 -35.23 5.57
C PHE A 4 -21.68 -34.68 4.64
N SER A 5 -22.95 -34.90 5.03
CA SER A 5 -24.07 -34.30 4.34
C SER A 5 -24.07 -32.78 4.51
N ALA A 6 -24.57 -32.05 3.50
CA ALA A 6 -24.70 -30.60 3.57
C ALA A 6 -25.58 -30.13 4.75
N LYS A 7 -26.54 -30.94 5.21
CA LYS A 7 -27.36 -30.66 6.40
C LYS A 7 -26.53 -30.74 7.68
N THR A 8 -25.66 -31.74 7.80
CA THR A 8 -24.74 -31.91 8.94
C THR A 8 -23.79 -30.74 9.03
N ILE A 9 -23.13 -30.39 7.91
CA ILE A 9 -22.19 -29.27 7.83
C ILE A 9 -22.86 -27.96 8.25
N ARG A 10 -24.07 -27.64 7.74
CA ARG A 10 -24.79 -26.41 8.12
C ARG A 10 -25.16 -26.37 9.61
N ARG A 11 -25.58 -27.50 10.18
CA ARG A 11 -25.86 -27.60 11.62
C ARG A 11 -24.60 -27.35 12.44
N ASP A 12 -23.47 -27.91 12.01
CA ASP A 12 -22.21 -27.77 12.72
C ASP A 12 -21.66 -26.34 12.67
N ILE A 13 -21.76 -25.68 11.51
CA ILE A 13 -21.43 -24.24 11.37
C ILE A 13 -22.30 -23.39 12.30
N ALA A 14 -23.60 -23.69 12.43
CA ALA A 14 -24.49 -22.95 13.34
C ALA A 14 -24.09 -23.14 14.81
N SER A 15 -23.56 -24.31 15.18
CA SER A 15 -23.04 -24.61 16.53
C SER A 15 -21.60 -24.15 16.76
N MET A 16 -20.91 -23.67 15.71
CA MET A 16 -19.51 -23.28 15.78
C MET A 16 -19.36 -21.96 16.57
N PRO A 17 -18.38 -21.85 17.49
CA PRO A 17 -18.08 -20.60 18.18
C PRO A 17 -17.73 -19.48 17.19
N ASP A 18 -18.07 -18.24 17.53
CA ASP A 18 -17.93 -17.11 16.60
C ASP A 18 -16.47 -16.86 16.17
N ASP A 19 -15.51 -17.05 17.07
CA ASP A 19 -14.08 -16.90 16.76
C ASP A 19 -13.59 -17.94 15.76
N VAL A 20 -14.08 -19.18 15.89
CA VAL A 20 -13.79 -20.26 14.94
C VAL A 20 -14.47 -19.97 13.61
N ARG A 21 -15.73 -19.53 13.63
CA ARG A 21 -16.53 -19.24 12.44
C ARG A 21 -15.89 -18.18 11.54
N LYS A 22 -15.31 -17.12 12.12
CA LYS A 22 -14.60 -16.07 11.38
C LYS A 22 -13.39 -16.60 10.61
N MET A 23 -12.69 -17.58 11.17
CA MET A 23 -11.53 -18.21 10.55
C MET A 23 -11.92 -19.33 9.58
N SER A 24 -13.09 -19.94 9.79
CA SER A 24 -13.59 -21.11 9.07
C SER A 24 -14.38 -20.80 7.80
N LEU A 25 -14.92 -19.58 7.66
CA LEU A 25 -15.79 -19.22 6.54
C LEU A 25 -15.20 -18.06 5.73
N ALA A 26 -15.20 -18.20 4.41
CA ALA A 26 -14.83 -17.16 3.47
C ALA A 26 -15.98 -16.88 2.49
N CYS A 27 -16.12 -15.62 2.09
CA CYS A 27 -16.99 -15.21 0.98
C CYS A 27 -16.10 -14.90 -0.22
N PRO A 28 -16.02 -15.77 -1.23
CA PRO A 28 -15.36 -15.44 -2.49
C PRO A 28 -16.06 -14.22 -3.10
N SER A 29 -15.30 -13.20 -3.51
CA SER A 29 -15.84 -11.91 -3.98
C SER A 29 -16.83 -12.01 -5.15
N ASP A 30 -16.77 -13.11 -5.91
CA ASP A 30 -17.51 -13.27 -7.16
C ASP A 30 -18.80 -14.11 -7.05
N VAL A 31 -19.12 -14.64 -5.86
CA VAL A 31 -20.32 -15.50 -5.68
C VAL A 31 -20.97 -15.26 -4.32
N PRO A 32 -22.30 -15.17 -4.22
CA PRO A 32 -23.03 -15.09 -2.94
C PRO A 32 -23.10 -16.46 -2.24
N VAL A 33 -21.98 -17.19 -2.16
CA VAL A 33 -21.87 -18.51 -1.54
C VAL A 33 -20.70 -18.50 -0.57
N MET A 34 -20.98 -18.83 0.69
CA MET A 34 -19.92 -19.03 1.68
C MET A 34 -19.19 -20.35 1.42
N SER A 35 -17.87 -20.30 1.39
CA SER A 35 -16.99 -21.47 1.33
C SER A 35 -16.35 -21.74 2.70
N LEU A 36 -16.05 -23.01 2.97
CA LEU A 36 -15.23 -23.37 4.14
C LEU A 36 -13.74 -23.22 3.80
N THR A 37 -13.00 -22.60 4.71
CA THR A 37 -11.54 -22.60 4.70
C THR A 37 -11.00 -23.94 5.18
N GLU A 38 -9.70 -24.18 4.97
CA GLU A 38 -9.01 -25.38 5.48
C GLU A 38 -9.16 -25.52 7.00
N TYR A 39 -9.10 -24.41 7.73
CA TYR A 39 -9.32 -24.36 9.16
C TYR A 39 -10.72 -24.86 9.55
N GLY A 40 -11.76 -24.45 8.82
CA GLY A 40 -13.12 -24.96 9.04
C GLY A 40 -13.27 -26.45 8.77
N LEU A 41 -12.58 -26.98 7.76
CA LEU A 41 -12.59 -28.41 7.46
C LEU A 41 -11.89 -29.21 8.56
N LYS A 42 -10.76 -28.71 9.08
CA LYS A 42 -10.04 -29.33 10.20
C LYS A 42 -10.90 -29.38 11.46
N TRP A 43 -11.58 -28.29 11.80
CA TRP A 43 -12.47 -28.25 12.96
C TRP A 43 -13.64 -29.25 12.84
N LEU A 44 -14.24 -29.37 11.65
CA LEU A 44 -15.30 -30.36 11.41
C LEU A 44 -14.78 -31.79 11.54
N ALA A 45 -13.57 -32.08 11.07
CA ALA A 45 -12.96 -33.38 11.19
C ALA A 45 -12.70 -33.76 12.66
N GLU A 46 -12.14 -32.81 13.43
CA GLU A 46 -11.89 -32.96 14.87
C GLU A 46 -13.18 -33.20 15.66
N LYS A 47 -14.23 -32.41 15.38
CA LYS A 47 -15.54 -32.56 16.03
C LYS A 47 -16.15 -33.96 15.84
N HIS A 48 -15.97 -34.54 14.67
CA HIS A 48 -16.52 -35.86 14.32
C HIS A 48 -15.54 -37.02 14.54
N GLY A 49 -14.33 -36.74 15.06
CA GLY A 49 -13.30 -37.75 15.27
C GLY A 49 -12.84 -38.43 13.98
N VAL A 50 -13.01 -37.77 12.83
CA VAL A 50 -12.62 -38.31 11.52
C VAL A 50 -11.21 -37.83 11.22
N PRO A 51 -10.29 -38.72 10.79
CA PRO A 51 -8.99 -38.28 10.33
C PRO A 51 -9.14 -37.31 9.16
N PHE A 52 -8.70 -36.07 9.37
CA PHE A 52 -8.66 -35.07 8.31
C PHE A 52 -7.53 -35.43 7.34
N LEU A 53 -7.86 -36.14 6.27
CA LEU A 53 -6.97 -36.33 5.11
C LEU A 53 -6.84 -35.06 4.26
N GLY A 54 -6.99 -33.88 4.85
CA GLY A 54 -6.65 -32.65 4.16
C GLY A 54 -5.16 -32.50 4.19
N SER A 55 -4.50 -32.88 3.09
CA SER A 55 -3.06 -32.69 2.84
C SER A 55 -2.21 -32.76 4.11
N SER A 56 -2.43 -33.77 4.95
CA SER A 56 -1.56 -34.05 6.07
C SER A 56 -0.29 -34.64 5.46
N SER A 57 0.67 -33.75 5.25
CA SER A 57 2.09 -34.04 5.15
C SER A 57 2.47 -34.93 6.32
N ASP A 58 2.34 -36.24 6.14
CA ASP A 58 2.81 -37.25 7.09
C ASP A 58 3.31 -38.43 6.25
N GLY A 59 4.57 -38.30 5.82
CA GLY A 59 5.24 -39.28 4.95
C GLY A 59 6.22 -38.71 3.94
N SER A 60 7.03 -37.70 4.28
CA SER A 60 8.30 -37.43 3.56
C SER A 60 9.12 -36.38 4.31
N SER A 61 10.11 -36.85 5.09
CA SER A 61 11.10 -35.99 5.76
C SER A 61 12.04 -35.27 4.78
N GLY A 62 11.89 -35.44 3.46
CA GLY A 62 12.66 -34.70 2.44
C GLY A 62 11.91 -33.55 1.76
N GLN A 63 10.57 -33.50 1.82
CA GLN A 63 9.79 -32.47 1.08
C GLN A 63 9.43 -31.25 1.93
N GLN A 64 9.51 -31.32 3.27
CA GLN A 64 9.27 -30.16 4.13
C GLN A 64 10.45 -29.16 4.08
N GLU A 65 11.69 -29.63 3.94
CA GLU A 65 12.85 -28.77 3.75
C GLU A 65 12.74 -28.01 2.42
N GLU A 66 12.45 -28.67 1.30
CA GLU A 66 12.27 -27.99 0.00
C GLU A 66 11.10 -26.97 -0.01
N LYS A 67 9.99 -27.26 0.67
CA LYS A 67 8.85 -26.34 0.75
C LYS A 67 9.16 -25.14 1.65
N GLN A 68 9.85 -25.36 2.77
CA GLN A 68 10.25 -24.29 3.67
C GLN A 68 11.40 -23.45 3.08
N GLU A 69 12.31 -24.08 2.32
CA GLU A 69 13.36 -23.40 1.55
C GLU A 69 12.77 -22.56 0.42
N SER A 70 11.77 -23.06 -0.31
CA SER A 70 11.10 -22.28 -1.36
C SER A 70 10.25 -21.13 -0.81
N GLU A 71 9.64 -21.29 0.36
CA GLU A 71 9.00 -20.17 1.08
C GLU A 71 10.03 -19.12 1.54
N ASN A 72 11.18 -19.55 2.05
CA ASN A 72 12.28 -18.66 2.40
C ASN A 72 12.88 -17.94 1.18
N GLU A 73 13.06 -18.65 0.06
CA GLU A 73 13.53 -18.08 -1.21
C GLU A 73 12.54 -17.05 -1.75
N LEU A 74 11.23 -17.34 -1.69
CA LEU A 74 10.18 -16.40 -2.06
C LEU A 74 10.23 -15.14 -1.19
N VAL A 75 10.37 -15.28 0.13
CA VAL A 75 10.49 -14.14 1.05
C VAL A 75 11.73 -13.31 0.73
N LEU A 76 12.88 -13.95 0.45
CA LEU A 76 14.11 -13.25 0.06
C LEU A 76 13.95 -12.50 -1.27
N SER A 77 13.29 -13.12 -2.26
CA SER A 77 12.99 -12.48 -3.55
C SER A 77 12.10 -11.26 -3.37
N LEU A 78 11.05 -11.36 -2.54
CA LEU A 78 10.17 -10.25 -2.22
C LEU A 78 10.90 -9.11 -1.49
N LEU A 79 11.79 -9.43 -0.54
CA LEU A 79 12.61 -8.43 0.15
C LEU A 79 13.56 -7.70 -0.81
N GLU A 80 14.21 -8.42 -1.73
CA GLU A 80 15.08 -7.82 -2.74
C GLU A 80 14.28 -6.94 -3.71
N GLN A 81 13.09 -7.37 -4.14
CA GLN A 81 12.20 -6.53 -4.95
C GLN A 81 11.78 -5.24 -4.22
N LEU A 82 11.52 -5.33 -2.92
CA LEU A 82 11.13 -4.18 -2.09
C LEU A 82 12.31 -3.20 -1.97
N ARG A 83 13.52 -3.70 -1.71
CA ARG A 83 14.75 -2.91 -1.70
C ARG A 83 14.99 -2.20 -3.02
N GLN A 84 14.80 -2.89 -4.14
CA GLN A 84 14.96 -2.29 -5.48
C GLN A 84 13.92 -1.20 -5.74
N LYS A 85 12.67 -1.39 -5.28
CA LYS A 85 11.64 -0.35 -5.38
C LYS A 85 11.97 0.88 -4.54
N ASP A 86 12.47 0.71 -3.32
CA ASP A 86 12.88 1.83 -2.48
C ASP A 86 13.98 2.68 -3.14
N ILE A 87 14.95 2.03 -3.79
CA ILE A 87 16.01 2.72 -4.55
C ILE A 87 15.41 3.52 -5.71
N GLN A 88 14.46 2.95 -6.45
CA GLN A 88 13.80 3.64 -7.57
C GLN A 88 12.96 4.84 -7.10
N ILE A 89 12.30 4.71 -5.95
CA ILE A 89 11.53 5.80 -5.34
C ILE A 89 12.49 6.94 -4.97
N ALA A 90 13.60 6.62 -4.27
CA ALA A 90 14.59 7.63 -3.87
C ALA A 90 15.20 8.37 -5.07
N GLU A 91 15.49 7.67 -6.18
CA GLU A 91 16.00 8.32 -7.39
C GLU A 91 14.94 9.21 -8.05
N LYS A 92 13.67 8.79 -8.08
CA LYS A 92 12.58 9.64 -8.57
C LYS A 92 12.37 10.87 -7.70
N ASP A 93 12.43 10.74 -6.38
CA ASP A 93 12.32 11.88 -5.46
C ASP A 93 13.43 12.92 -5.72
N LYS A 94 14.65 12.46 -6.04
CA LYS A 94 15.74 13.36 -6.43
C LYS A 94 15.43 14.12 -7.73
N GLN A 95 14.87 13.45 -8.74
CA GLN A 95 14.47 14.10 -9.99
C GLN A 95 13.36 15.12 -9.76
N ILE A 96 12.37 14.77 -8.92
CA ILE A 96 11.29 15.69 -8.52
C ILE A 96 11.87 16.92 -7.82
N ALA A 97 12.79 16.73 -6.87
CA ALA A 97 13.43 17.84 -6.15
C ALA A 97 14.17 18.80 -7.10
N GLN A 98 14.91 18.27 -8.08
CA GLN A 98 15.61 19.07 -9.08
C GLN A 98 14.62 19.88 -9.95
N LEU A 99 13.54 19.26 -10.41
CA LEU A 99 12.51 19.94 -11.20
C LEU A 99 11.78 21.01 -10.38
N MET A 100 11.49 20.74 -9.10
CA MET A 100 10.90 21.71 -8.19
C MET A 100 11.80 22.93 -7.96
N GLU A 101 13.12 22.70 -7.78
CA GLU A 101 14.10 23.78 -7.65
C GLU A 101 14.18 24.62 -8.93
N GLN A 102 14.22 23.98 -10.09
CA GLN A 102 14.21 24.67 -11.39
C GLN A 102 12.93 25.50 -11.57
N ALA A 103 11.75 24.96 -11.24
CA ALA A 103 10.48 25.67 -11.31
C ALA A 103 10.47 26.91 -10.40
N LYS A 104 10.99 26.78 -9.18
CA LYS A 104 11.15 27.91 -8.24
C LYS A 104 12.07 28.99 -8.81
N ASN A 105 13.19 28.61 -9.40
CA ASN A 105 14.13 29.55 -10.01
C ASN A 105 13.49 30.34 -11.16
N TYR A 106 12.72 29.66 -12.03
CA TYR A 106 11.97 30.35 -13.09
C TYR A 106 10.90 31.29 -12.53
N GLN A 107 10.19 30.88 -11.49
CA GLN A 107 9.18 31.73 -10.86
C GLN A 107 9.79 33.02 -10.31
N VAL A 108 10.93 32.92 -9.64
CA VAL A 108 11.68 34.09 -9.12
C VAL A 108 12.16 34.99 -10.27
N LEU A 109 12.70 34.42 -11.35
CA LEU A 109 13.15 35.18 -12.51
C LEU A 109 12.01 35.95 -13.18
N LEU A 110 10.87 35.28 -13.40
CA LEU A 110 9.66 35.89 -13.96
C LEU A 110 9.15 37.01 -13.07
N GLN A 111 9.13 36.81 -11.75
CA GLN A 111 8.72 37.85 -10.80
C GLN A 111 9.66 39.06 -10.85
N ALA A 112 10.98 38.85 -10.89
CA ALA A 112 11.95 39.93 -11.00
C ALA A 112 11.73 40.75 -12.28
N GLN A 113 11.52 40.07 -13.42
CA GLN A 113 11.24 40.75 -14.69
C GLN A 113 9.92 41.52 -14.65
N GLN A 114 8.87 40.96 -14.04
CA GLN A 114 7.60 41.67 -13.85
C GLN A 114 7.80 42.95 -13.04
N VAL A 115 8.53 42.89 -11.93
CA VAL A 115 8.85 44.06 -11.09
C VAL A 115 9.63 45.13 -11.88
N LEU A 116 10.62 44.72 -12.68
CA LEU A 116 11.39 45.64 -13.53
C LEU A 116 10.56 46.26 -14.66
N SER A 117 9.58 45.51 -15.17
CA SER A 117 8.65 46.00 -16.21
C SER A 117 7.57 46.94 -15.67
N LEU A 118 7.46 47.11 -14.35
CA LEU A 118 6.53 48.07 -13.78
C LEU A 118 6.95 49.50 -14.17
N PRO A 119 6.01 50.35 -14.64
CA PRO A 119 6.30 51.74 -14.93
C PRO A 119 6.84 52.43 -13.67
N ALA A 120 7.80 53.35 -13.86
CA ALA A 120 8.46 54.05 -12.76
C ALA A 120 7.43 54.58 -11.75
N PRO A 121 7.68 54.40 -10.44
CA PRO A 121 6.76 54.85 -9.40
C PRO A 121 6.39 56.31 -9.65
N LYS A 122 5.10 56.59 -9.76
CA LYS A 122 4.63 57.95 -10.06
C LYS A 122 5.19 58.89 -8.99
N ARG A 123 5.97 59.89 -9.42
CA ARG A 123 6.45 60.96 -8.53
C ARG A 123 5.26 61.51 -7.75
N SER A 124 5.42 61.66 -6.43
CA SER A 124 4.42 62.27 -5.54
C SER A 124 3.85 63.53 -6.20
N PHE A 125 2.52 63.63 -6.23
CA PHE A 125 1.81 64.78 -6.79
C PHE A 125 2.34 66.10 -6.20
N PHE A 126 2.71 66.08 -4.91
CA PHE A 126 3.32 67.21 -4.22
C PHE A 126 4.72 67.54 -4.73
N LYS A 127 5.59 66.55 -4.99
CA LYS A 127 6.91 66.81 -5.61
C LYS A 127 6.77 67.36 -7.04
N ARG A 128 5.69 67.03 -7.75
CA ARG A 128 5.40 67.56 -9.09
C ARG A 128 4.82 68.98 -9.05
N LEU A 129 3.93 69.26 -8.10
CA LEU A 129 3.29 70.57 -7.94
C LEU A 129 4.19 71.62 -7.29
N PHE A 130 5.08 71.18 -6.38
CA PHE A 130 5.86 72.09 -5.55
C PHE A 130 7.37 72.06 -5.81
N GLY A 131 7.84 71.26 -6.78
CA GLY A 131 9.18 71.40 -7.37
C GLY A 131 10.34 71.60 -6.40
N ILE A 132 10.31 70.96 -5.22
CA ILE A 132 11.39 71.09 -4.25
C ILE A 132 12.59 70.31 -4.81
N HIS A 133 13.53 71.07 -5.38
CA HIS A 133 14.88 70.61 -5.66
C HIS A 133 15.57 70.42 -4.30
N GLU A 134 15.81 69.17 -3.91
CA GLU A 134 16.85 68.94 -2.92
C GLU A 134 18.19 69.02 -3.65
N GLU A 135 18.92 70.10 -3.37
CA GLU A 135 20.34 70.21 -3.68
C GLU A 135 21.09 69.07 -2.98
N LYS A 136 21.96 68.41 -3.74
CA LYS A 136 22.91 67.42 -3.22
C LYS A 136 24.00 68.15 -2.45
N GLU A 137 24.25 67.73 -1.22
CA GLU A 137 25.61 67.67 -0.64
C GLU A 137 26.17 66.26 -0.81
#